data_AF-A0A2G2J258-F1
#
_entry.id   AF-A0A2G2J258-F1
#
_cell.length_a   1.000
_cell.length_b   1.000
_cell.length_c   1.000
_cell.angle_alpha   90.00
_cell.angle_beta   90.00
_cell.angle_gamma   90.00
#
_symmetry.space_group_name_H-M   'P 1'
#
loop_
_entity.id
_entity.type
_entity.pdbx_description
1 polymer ?
#
loop_
_entity_poly.entity_id
_entity_poly.type
_entity_poly.pdbx_seq_one_letter_code
_entity_poly.pdbx_strand_id
1 'polypeptide(L)'
;MNHSMDKSVRAARFAIADFQKRIAVLESTREDLERQMRKLNDSVPETKISPNAVKEGYMAYGSYATSVIRRKENLQKTLDDINTQNHELSEELTMALEALDSFERVRARQMAAKAERAAEKALKRA
;
A
#
# COMPACT_ATOMS: atom_id res chain seq x y z
N MET A 1 -12.30 -31.11 14.19
CA MET A 1 -11.84 -29.71 14.19
C MET A 1 -11.98 -29.19 12.78
N ASN A 2 -12.45 -27.95 12.60
CA ASN A 2 -12.93 -27.47 11.31
C ASN A 2 -11.75 -27.00 10.43
N HIS A 3 -11.01 -27.95 9.85
CA HIS A 3 -9.75 -27.74 9.12
C HIS A 3 -9.84 -26.67 8.02
N SER A 4 -11.01 -26.53 7.40
CA SER A 4 -11.31 -25.49 6.41
C SER A 4 -11.22 -24.07 6.99
N MET A 5 -11.75 -23.84 8.19
CA MET A 5 -11.74 -22.52 8.84
C MET A 5 -10.33 -22.09 9.24
N ASP A 6 -9.53 -23.00 9.81
CA ASP A 6 -8.13 -22.70 10.17
C ASP A 6 -7.28 -22.38 8.92
N LYS A 7 -7.59 -23.00 7.78
CA LYS A 7 -6.97 -22.68 6.49
C LYS A 7 -7.35 -21.26 6.03
N SER A 8 -8.63 -20.89 6.13
CA SER A 8 -9.10 -19.54 5.75
C SER A 8 -8.48 -18.44 6.62
N VAL A 9 -8.41 -18.64 7.94
CA VAL A 9 -7.75 -17.69 8.86
C VAL A 9 -6.27 -17.51 8.50
N ARG A 10 -5.57 -18.60 8.20
CA ARG A 10 -4.16 -18.54 7.79
C ARG A 10 -3.99 -17.79 6.47
N ALA A 11 -4.86 -18.05 5.50
CA ALA A 11 -4.84 -17.36 4.21
C ALA A 11 -5.08 -15.85 4.37
N ALA A 12 -6.06 -15.45 5.18
CA ALA A 12 -6.34 -14.04 5.47
C ALA A 12 -5.13 -13.34 6.13
N ARG A 13 -4.52 -13.97 7.13
CA ARG A 13 -3.30 -13.43 7.78
C ARG A 13 -2.12 -13.30 6.82
N PHE A 14 -1.96 -14.26 5.91
CA PHE A 14 -0.92 -14.18 4.88
C PHE A 14 -1.17 -13.02 3.92
N ALA A 15 -2.40 -12.86 3.45
CA ALA A 15 -2.78 -11.74 2.58
C ALA A 15 -2.56 -10.38 3.26
N ILE A 16 -2.97 -10.24 4.52
CA ILE A 16 -2.72 -9.02 5.33
C ILE A 16 -1.23 -8.68 5.36
N ALA A 17 -0.38 -9.66 5.69
CA ALA A 17 1.06 -9.44 5.76
C ALA A 17 1.68 -9.08 4.40
N ASP A 18 1.19 -9.68 3.32
CA ASP A 18 1.63 -9.36 1.96
C ASP A 18 1.24 -7.93 1.56
N PHE A 19 -0.03 -7.54 1.76
CA PHE A 19 -0.50 -6.18 1.45
C PHE A 19 0.24 -5.12 2.25
N GLN A 20 0.41 -5.33 3.57
CA GLN A 20 1.19 -4.42 4.42
C GLN A 20 2.62 -4.24 3.90
N LYS A 21 3.27 -5.34 3.48
CA LYS A 21 4.62 -5.28 2.92
C LYS A 21 4.66 -4.52 1.59
N ARG A 22 3.71 -4.78 0.70
CA ARG A 22 3.61 -4.10 -0.61
C ARG A 22 3.37 -2.60 -0.45
N ILE A 23 2.45 -2.21 0.43
CA ILE A 23 2.20 -0.80 0.79
C ILE A 23 3.48 -0.15 1.31
N ALA A 24 4.19 -0.79 2.24
CA ALA A 24 5.42 -0.25 2.81
C ALA A 24 6.52 -0.01 1.74
N VAL A 25 6.63 -0.91 0.76
CA VAL A 25 7.58 -0.75 -0.36
C VAL A 25 7.18 0.42 -1.27
N LEU A 26 5.89 0.55 -1.58
CA LEU A 26 5.38 1.65 -2.40
C LEU A 26 5.53 3.00 -1.70
N GLU A 27 5.24 3.08 -0.40
CA GLU A 27 5.48 4.26 0.44
C GLU A 27 6.96 4.68 0.42
N SER A 28 7.88 3.74 0.68
CA SER A 28 9.32 4.03 0.62
C SER A 28 9.74 4.53 -0.75
N THR A 29 9.21 3.92 -1.82
CA THR A 29 9.51 4.32 -3.19
C THR A 29 8.96 5.71 -3.49
N ARG A 30 7.73 6.01 -3.06
CA ARG A 30 7.11 7.33 -3.17
C ARG A 30 7.98 8.41 -2.54
N GLU A 31 8.42 8.19 -1.31
CA GLU A 31 9.29 9.15 -0.62
C GLU A 31 10.61 9.41 -1.35
N ASP A 32 11.23 8.37 -1.91
CA ASP A 32 12.45 8.50 -2.71
C ASP A 32 12.23 9.33 -3.98
N LEU A 33 11.11 9.11 -4.67
CA LEU A 33 10.75 9.87 -5.86
C LEU A 33 10.40 11.32 -5.53
N GLU A 34 9.71 11.58 -4.42
CA GLU A 34 9.45 12.93 -3.92
C GLU A 34 10.76 13.67 -3.57
N ARG A 35 11.74 12.98 -2.94
CA ARG A 35 13.08 13.53 -2.72
C ARG A 35 13.77 13.90 -4.03
N GLN A 36 13.67 13.06 -5.06
CA GLN A 36 14.21 13.35 -6.38
C GLN A 36 13.50 14.53 -7.05
N MET A 37 12.17 14.60 -6.96
CA MET A 37 11.37 15.70 -7.47
C MET A 37 11.79 17.04 -6.87
N ARG A 38 11.99 17.09 -5.55
CA ARG A 38 12.48 18.30 -4.86
C ARG A 38 13.83 18.77 -5.42
N LYS A 39 14.81 17.86 -5.57
CA LYS A 39 16.11 18.20 -6.15
C LYS A 39 16.00 18.74 -7.58
N LEU A 40 15.11 18.19 -8.40
CA LEU A 40 14.88 18.68 -9.76
C LEU A 40 14.20 20.06 -9.77
N ASN A 41 13.27 20.29 -8.84
CA ASN A 41 12.64 21.60 -8.65
C ASN A 41 13.64 22.66 -8.21
N ASP A 42 14.55 22.33 -7.30
CA ASP A 42 15.62 23.24 -6.87
C ASP A 42 16.59 23.57 -8.03
N SER A 43 16.85 22.61 -8.93
CA SER A 43 17.76 22.83 -10.06
C SER A 43 17.18 23.67 -11.19
N VAL A 44 15.88 23.49 -11.49
CA VAL A 44 15.18 24.13 -12.61
C VAL A 44 13.77 24.43 -12.10
N PRO A 45 13.50 25.56 -11.43
CA PRO A 45 12.18 25.84 -10.87
C PRO A 45 11.10 26.06 -11.93
N GLU A 46 11.50 26.33 -13.17
CA GLU A 46 10.61 26.63 -14.27
C GLU A 46 9.80 25.40 -14.71
N THR A 47 8.55 25.63 -15.09
CA THR A 47 7.65 24.60 -15.62
C THR A 47 7.66 24.54 -17.15
N LYS A 48 8.11 25.63 -17.81
CA LYS A 48 8.32 25.73 -19.25
C LYS A 48 9.50 26.64 -19.52
N ILE A 49 10.36 26.25 -20.47
CA ILE A 49 11.52 27.03 -20.92
C ILE A 49 11.59 26.96 -22.45
N SER A 50 11.96 28.06 -23.09
CA SER A 50 12.31 28.05 -24.52
C SER A 50 13.57 27.21 -24.73
N PRO A 51 13.65 26.34 -25.76
CA PRO A 51 14.87 25.59 -26.08
C PRO A 51 16.11 26.47 -26.24
N ASN A 52 15.90 27.74 -26.63
CA ASN A 52 16.95 28.74 -26.83
C ASN A 52 17.17 29.62 -25.58
N ALA A 53 16.58 29.30 -24.43
CA ALA A 53 16.80 30.05 -23.21
C ALA A 53 18.27 29.94 -22.78
N VAL A 54 18.86 31.09 -22.52
CA VAL A 54 20.24 31.23 -22.07
C VAL A 54 20.22 31.68 -20.62
N LYS A 55 21.08 31.07 -19.79
CA LYS A 55 21.34 31.52 -18.42
C LYS A 55 22.81 31.93 -18.37
N GLU A 56 23.08 33.07 -17.77
CA GLU A 56 24.44 33.61 -17.68
C GLU A 56 25.37 32.58 -17.04
N GLY A 57 26.51 32.30 -17.70
CA GLY A 57 27.45 31.25 -17.28
C GLY A 57 27.10 29.81 -17.68
N TYR A 58 25.98 29.56 -18.38
CA TYR A 58 25.55 28.23 -18.81
C TYR A 58 25.38 28.14 -20.34
N MET A 59 26.30 27.42 -21.00
CA MET A 59 26.03 26.93 -22.35
C MET A 59 24.97 25.81 -22.30
N ALA A 60 23.95 25.89 -23.16
CA ALA A 60 22.88 24.90 -23.32
C ALA A 60 21.89 24.75 -22.13
N TYR A 61 21.63 25.81 -21.36
CA TYR A 61 20.63 25.77 -20.29
C TYR A 61 19.24 25.32 -20.78
N GLY A 62 18.78 25.81 -21.94
CA GLY A 62 17.47 25.45 -22.49
C GLY A 62 17.27 23.95 -22.72
N SER A 63 18.28 23.22 -23.22
CA SER A 63 18.16 21.77 -23.47
C SER A 63 18.20 20.97 -22.16
N TYR A 64 19.07 21.35 -21.22
CA TYR A 64 19.09 20.78 -19.87
C TYR A 64 17.75 20.97 -19.15
N ALA A 65 17.25 22.21 -19.13
CA ALA A 65 15.98 22.54 -18.49
C ALA A 65 14.81 21.78 -19.11
N THR A 66 14.76 21.65 -20.44
CA THR A 66 13.74 20.84 -21.13
C THR A 66 13.78 19.37 -20.69
N SER A 67 14.97 18.78 -20.56
CA SER A 67 15.14 17.41 -20.07
C SER A 67 14.68 17.26 -18.62
N VAL A 68 15.02 18.22 -17.76
CA VAL A 68 14.60 18.24 -16.35
C VAL A 68 13.08 18.35 -16.24
N ILE A 69 12.45 19.26 -16.99
CA ILE A 69 10.99 19.43 -17.02
C ILE A 69 10.32 18.10 -17.42
N ARG A 70 10.77 17.46 -18.51
CA ARG A 70 10.24 16.15 -18.93
C ARG A 70 10.41 15.07 -17.85
N ARG A 71 11.55 15.07 -17.14
CA ARG A 71 11.78 14.12 -16.05
C ARG A 71 10.82 14.36 -14.89
N LYS A 72 10.53 15.61 -14.54
CA LYS A 72 9.53 15.95 -13.51
C LYS A 72 8.13 15.47 -13.92
N GLU A 73 7.73 15.69 -15.16
CA GLU A 73 6.44 15.20 -15.68
C GLU A 73 6.31 13.68 -15.54
N ASN A 74 7.38 12.95 -15.87
CA ASN A 74 7.40 11.50 -15.71
C ASN A 74 7.34 11.07 -14.23
N LEU A 75 8.11 11.72 -13.36
CA LEU A 75 8.07 11.44 -11.92
C LEU A 75 6.68 11.72 -11.33
N GLN A 76 6.01 12.79 -11.76
CA GLN A 76 4.66 13.10 -11.31
C GLN A 76 3.69 11.98 -11.68
N LYS A 77 3.72 11.52 -12.93
CA LYS A 77 2.89 10.38 -13.37
C LYS A 77 3.16 9.13 -12.54
N THR A 78 4.44 8.80 -12.30
CA THR A 78 4.80 7.65 -11.46
C THR A 78 4.32 7.80 -10.02
N LEU A 79 4.37 9.00 -9.45
CA LEU A 79 3.84 9.28 -8.11
C LEU A 79 2.31 9.09 -8.07
N ASP A 80 1.60 9.55 -9.09
CA ASP A 80 0.14 9.38 -9.21
C ASP A 80 -0.23 7.90 -9.35
N ASP A 81 0.53 7.13 -10.13
CA ASP A 81 0.37 5.68 -10.27
C ASP A 81 0.60 4.96 -8.93
N ILE A 82 1.66 5.31 -8.19
CA ILE A 82 1.94 4.74 -6.86
C ILE A 82 0.81 5.06 -5.89
N ASN A 83 0.28 6.28 -5.90
CA ASN A 83 -0.83 6.67 -5.03
C ASN A 83 -2.09 5.85 -5.32
N THR A 84 -2.39 5.62 -6.60
CA THR A 84 -3.51 4.77 -7.04
C THR A 84 -3.32 3.33 -6.55
N GLN A 85 -2.13 2.75 -6.76
CA GLN A 85 -1.82 1.39 -6.30
C GLN A 85 -1.87 1.25 -4.78
N ASN A 86 -1.39 2.25 -4.03
CA ASN A 86 -1.47 2.26 -2.57
C ASN A 86 -2.92 2.31 -2.08
N HIS A 87 -3.78 3.08 -2.76
CA HIS A 87 -5.19 3.14 -2.43
C HIS A 87 -5.86 1.78 -2.63
N GLU A 88 -5.66 1.15 -3.80
CA GLU A 88 -6.18 -0.20 -4.11
C GLU A 88 -5.70 -1.25 -3.08
N LEU A 89 -4.41 -1.27 -2.76
CA LEU A 89 -3.87 -2.18 -1.76
C LEU A 89 -4.41 -1.94 -0.35
N SER A 90 -4.72 -0.69 -0.01
CA SER A 90 -5.32 -0.34 1.28
C SER A 90 -6.77 -0.84 1.38
N GLU A 91 -7.51 -0.81 0.27
CA GLU A 91 -8.84 -1.42 0.18
C GLU A 91 -8.75 -2.95 0.31
N GLU A 92 -7.82 -3.59 -0.41
CA GLU A 92 -7.57 -5.03 -0.31
C GLU A 92 -7.18 -5.46 1.13
N LEU A 93 -6.33 -4.68 1.78
CA LEU A 93 -5.96 -4.88 3.18
C LEU A 93 -7.18 -4.79 4.11
N THR A 94 -8.03 -3.79 3.90
CA THR A 94 -9.25 -3.59 4.71
C THR A 94 -10.17 -4.80 4.56
N MET A 95 -10.42 -5.25 3.33
CA MET A 95 -11.24 -6.45 3.07
C MET A 95 -10.65 -7.71 3.73
N ALA A 96 -9.32 -7.89 3.70
CA ALA A 96 -8.67 -9.03 4.33
C ALA A 96 -8.78 -9.00 5.86
N LEU A 97 -8.71 -7.81 6.47
CA LEU A 97 -8.92 -7.61 7.91
C LEU A 97 -10.36 -7.92 8.32
N GLU A 98 -11.35 -7.46 7.56
CA GLU A 98 -12.76 -7.74 7.79
C GLU A 98 -13.07 -9.25 7.67
N ALA A 99 -12.48 -9.91 6.67
CA ALA A 99 -12.60 -11.36 6.51
C ALA A 99 -12.02 -12.11 7.71
N LEU A 100 -10.86 -11.68 8.22
CA LEU A 100 -10.24 -12.28 9.40
C LEU A 100 -11.13 -12.13 10.64
N ASP A 101 -11.64 -10.92 10.91
CA ASP A 101 -12.56 -10.68 12.04
C ASP A 101 -13.82 -11.55 11.94
N SER A 102 -14.41 -11.64 10.74
CA SER A 102 -15.56 -12.51 10.49
C SER A 102 -15.27 -13.98 10.85
N PHE A 103 -14.13 -14.53 10.41
CA PHE A 103 -13.73 -15.88 10.73
C PHE A 103 -13.50 -16.08 12.25
N GLU A 104 -12.86 -15.12 12.91
CA GLU A 104 -12.59 -15.17 14.34
C GLU A 104 -13.90 -15.12 15.16
N ARG A 105 -14.88 -14.30 14.77
CA ARG A 105 -16.22 -14.27 15.38
C ARG A 105 -16.96 -15.60 15.24
N VAL A 106 -16.94 -16.21 14.05
CA VAL A 106 -17.58 -17.52 13.82
C VAL A 106 -16.91 -18.59 14.68
N ARG A 107 -15.58 -18.59 14.77
CA ARG A 107 -14.83 -19.51 15.63
C ARG A 107 -15.19 -19.33 17.10
N ALA A 108 -15.29 -18.09 17.59
CA ALA A 108 -15.68 -17.80 18.96
C ALA A 108 -17.08 -18.34 19.29
N ARG A 109 -18.06 -18.13 18.40
CA ARG A 109 -19.43 -18.69 18.55
C ARG A 109 -19.43 -20.22 18.59
N GLN A 110 -18.66 -20.86 17.72
CA GLN A 110 -18.55 -22.33 17.69
C GLN A 110 -17.92 -22.88 18.99
N MET A 111 -16.91 -22.20 19.53
CA MET A 111 -16.28 -22.57 20.79
C MET A 111 -17.25 -22.42 21.98
N ALA A 112 -18.00 -21.31 22.04
CA ALA A 112 -19.01 -21.08 23.07
C ALA A 112 -20.11 -22.17 23.04
N ALA A 113 -20.68 -22.44 21.86
CA ALA A 113 -21.71 -23.47 21.71
C ALA A 113 -21.20 -24.87 22.06
N LYS A 114 -19.92 -25.17 21.78
CA LYS A 114 -19.30 -26.44 22.18
C LYS A 114 -19.11 -26.53 23.69
N ALA A 115 -18.71 -25.44 24.34
CA ALA A 115 -18.53 -25.38 25.79
C ALA A 115 -19.88 -25.54 26.53
N GLU A 116 -20.93 -24.87 26.06
CA GLU A 116 -22.29 -24.98 26.60
C GLU A 116 -22.79 -26.43 26.52
N ARG A 117 -22.71 -27.07 25.35
CA ARG A 117 -23.07 -28.49 25.17
C ARG A 117 -22.25 -29.43 26.05
N ALA A 118 -20.99 -29.11 26.31
CA ALA A 118 -20.14 -29.92 27.18
C ALA A 118 -20.55 -29.77 28.66
N ALA A 119 -20.87 -28.55 29.10
CA ALA A 119 -21.36 -28.26 30.44
C ALA A 119 -22.71 -28.95 30.71
N GLU A 120 -23.66 -28.87 29.78
CA GLU A 120 -24.94 -29.59 29.87
C GLU A 120 -24.77 -31.11 30.00
N LYS A 121 -23.84 -31.69 29.24
CA LYS A 121 -23.54 -33.13 29.31
C LYS A 121 -22.88 -33.52 30.63
N ALA A 122 -22.05 -32.65 31.20
CA ALA A 122 -21.45 -32.89 32.51
C ALA A 122 -22.49 -32.85 33.62
N LEU A 123 -23.41 -31.86 33.57
CA LEU A 123 -24.50 -31.73 34.54
C LEU A 123 -25.47 -32.92 34.50
N LYS A 124 -25.78 -33.46 33.32
CA LYS A 124 -26.64 -34.66 33.17
C LYS A 124 -25.99 -35.97 33.63
N ARG A 125 -24.67 -35.98 33.90
CA ARG A 125 -23.92 -37.17 34.33
C ARG A 125 -23.59 -37.16 35.82
N ALA A 126 -23.84 -36.05 36.51
CA ALA A 126 -23.74 -35.90 37.96
C ALA A 126 -25.10 -36.19 38.60
#